data_AF-A0A967WS27-F1
#
_entry.id   AF-A0A967WS27-F1
#
_cell.length_a   1.000
_cell.length_b   1.000
_cell.length_c   1.000
_cell.angle_alpha   90.00
_cell.angle_beta   90.00
_cell.angle_gamma   90.00
#
_symmetry.space_group_name_H-M   'P 1'
#
loop_
_entity.id
_entity.type
_entity.pdbx_description
1 polymer ?
#
loop_
_entity_poly.entity_id
_entity_poly.type
_entity_poly.pdbx_seq_one_letter_code
_entity_poly.pdbx_strand_id
1 'polypeptide(L)'
;IVDLRQHVEGLREAELAWALNKLEGLSDQQRSVVLAFSQRLVNKILHEPTIRLKHHASGREAYRYTEALRDLFGIDSGDARSGE
;
A
#
# COMPACT_ATOMS: atom_id res chain seq x y z
N ILE A 1 -3.59 -7.71 6.81
CA ILE A 1 -2.92 -6.40 7.12
C ILE A 1 -1.55 -6.33 6.48
N VAL A 2 -0.70 -7.36 6.65
CA VAL A 2 0.65 -7.39 6.08
C VAL A 2 0.62 -7.26 4.56
N ASP A 3 -0.22 -8.05 3.88
CA ASP A 3 -0.34 -8.05 2.42
C ASP A 3 -0.77 -6.68 1.86
N LEU A 4 -1.74 -6.03 2.50
CA LEU A 4 -2.18 -4.67 2.14
C LEU A 4 -1.02 -3.66 2.25
N ARG A 5 -0.25 -3.75 3.33
CA ARG A 5 0.89 -2.87 3.54
C ARG A 5 1.96 -3.10 2.48
N GLN A 6 2.26 -4.35 2.16
CA GLN A 6 3.23 -4.70 1.12
C GLN A 6 2.79 -4.22 -0.26
N HIS A 7 1.51 -4.42 -0.61
CA HIS A 7 0.97 -3.97 -1.89
C HIS A 7 1.10 -2.44 -2.07
N VAL A 8 0.65 -1.66 -1.09
CA VAL A 8 0.72 -0.19 -1.14
C VAL A 8 2.16 0.30 -1.11
N GLU A 9 3.05 -0.37 -0.38
CA GLU A 9 4.48 -0.05 -0.35
C GLU A 9 5.14 -0.30 -1.70
N GLY A 10 4.82 -1.41 -2.38
CA GLY A 10 5.31 -1.68 -3.73
C GLY A 10 4.87 -0.62 -4.73
N LEU A 11 3.62 -0.15 -4.65
CA LEU A 11 3.14 0.96 -5.47
C LEU A 11 3.91 2.26 -5.16
N ARG A 12 4.14 2.56 -3.87
CA ARG A 12 4.92 3.72 -3.44
C ARG A 12 6.32 3.71 -4.03
N GLU A 13 7.00 2.57 -3.96
CA GLU A 13 8.36 2.42 -4.47
C GLU A 13 8.44 2.62 -5.99
N ALA A 14 7.48 2.06 -6.74
CA ALA A 14 7.41 2.22 -8.20
C ALA A 14 7.22 3.70 -8.60
N GLU A 15 6.26 4.39 -7.99
CA GLU A 15 5.97 5.80 -8.27
C GLU A 15 7.11 6.72 -7.81
N LEU A 16 7.72 6.41 -6.67
CA LEU A 16 8.86 7.16 -6.17
C LEU A 16 10.08 7.01 -7.08
N ALA A 17 10.36 5.81 -7.57
CA ALA A 17 11.44 5.58 -8.53
C ALA A 17 11.18 6.34 -9.84
N TRP A 18 9.95 6.30 -10.35
CA TRP A 18 9.54 7.11 -11.51
C TRP A 18 9.76 8.61 -11.28
N ALA A 19 9.29 9.14 -10.15
CA ALA A 19 9.40 10.56 -9.83
C ALA A 19 10.86 11.01 -9.67
N LEU A 20 11.69 10.22 -8.99
CA LEU A 20 13.12 10.52 -8.82
C LEU A 20 13.89 10.48 -10.15
N ASN A 21 13.51 9.60 -11.08
CA ASN A 21 14.07 9.58 -12.43
C ASN A 21 13.65 10.80 -13.25
N LYS A 22 12.46 11.37 -13.01
CA LYS A 22 11.99 12.58 -13.70
C LYS A 22 12.55 13.88 -13.11
N LEU A 23 12.86 13.86 -11.82
CA LEU A 23 13.42 15.00 -11.08
C LEU A 23 14.95 14.87 -11.03
N GLU A 24 15.59 14.90 -12.18
CA GLU A 24 17.05 14.92 -12.26
C GLU A 24 17.62 16.20 -11.60
N GLY A 25 18.74 16.07 -10.88
CA GLY A 25 19.42 17.21 -10.27
C GLY A 25 18.89 17.68 -8.91
N LEU A 26 18.02 16.91 -8.26
CA LEU A 26 17.65 17.18 -6.85
C LEU A 26 18.88 17.09 -5.94
N SER A 27 18.98 18.03 -5.00
CA SER A 27 19.91 17.90 -3.88
C SER A 27 19.47 16.76 -2.94
N ASP A 28 20.41 16.25 -2.14
CA ASP A 28 20.11 15.20 -1.15
C ASP A 28 18.98 15.60 -0.19
N GLN A 29 18.93 16.89 0.17
CA GLN A 29 17.88 17.43 1.02
C GLN A 29 16.52 17.38 0.33
N GLN A 30 16.44 17.78 -0.94
CA GLN A 30 15.18 17.74 -1.70
C GLN A 30 14.73 16.30 -1.93
N ARG A 31 15.67 15.39 -2.25
CA ARG A 31 15.40 13.97 -2.37
C ARG A 31 14.82 13.39 -1.08
N SER A 32 15.41 13.72 0.08
CA SER A 32 14.92 13.32 1.39
C SER A 32 13.48 13.79 1.66
N VAL A 33 13.15 15.03 1.27
CA VAL A 33 11.79 15.58 1.39
C VAL A 33 10.79 14.77 0.55
N VAL A 34 11.12 14.40 -0.68
CA VAL A 34 10.26 13.60 -1.56
C VAL A 34 10.06 12.19 -0.99
N LEU A 35 11.14 11.55 -0.52
CA LEU A 35 11.08 10.26 0.16
C LEU A 35 10.13 10.33 1.36
N ALA A 36 10.34 11.29 2.26
CA ALA A 36 9.54 11.48 3.46
C ALA A 36 8.08 11.82 3.14
N PHE A 37 7.82 12.63 2.10
CA PHE A 37 6.48 12.94 1.64
C PHE A 37 5.73 11.69 1.20
N SER A 38 6.34 10.86 0.34
CA SER A 38 5.73 9.61 -0.14
C SER A 38 5.38 8.67 1.02
N GLN A 39 6.30 8.53 2.00
CA GLN A 39 6.08 7.68 3.16
C GLN A 39 4.95 8.21 4.04
N ARG A 40 4.90 9.52 4.27
CA ARG A 40 3.83 10.17 5.06
C ARG A 40 2.48 10.00 4.40
N LEU A 41 2.40 10.08 3.08
CA LEU A 41 1.17 9.88 2.33
C LEU A 41 0.66 8.45 2.50
N VAL A 42 1.51 7.44 2.26
CA VAL A 42 1.15 6.03 2.44
C VAL A 42 0.73 5.73 3.87
N ASN A 43 1.47 6.24 4.87
CA ASN A 43 1.11 6.05 6.27
C ASN A 43 -0.27 6.62 6.61
N LYS A 44 -0.63 7.78 6.05
CA LYS A 44 -1.97 8.37 6.24
C LYS A 44 -3.06 7.54 5.58
N ILE A 45 -2.83 7.09 4.34
CA ILE A 45 -3.78 6.24 3.61
C ILE A 45 -4.01 4.92 4.35
N LEU A 46 -2.95 4.28 4.86
CA LEU A 46 -3.04 2.99 5.53
C LEU A 46 -3.55 3.07 6.98
N HIS A 47 -3.56 4.25 7.60
CA HIS A 47 -3.97 4.40 9.00
C HIS A 47 -5.42 3.97 9.21
N GLU A 48 -6.34 4.58 8.46
CA GLU A 48 -7.78 4.35 8.63
C GLU A 48 -8.21 2.92 8.27
N PRO A 49 -7.79 2.33 7.13
CA PRO A 49 -8.11 0.94 6.79
C PRO A 49 -7.53 -0.06 7.80
N THR A 50 -6.32 0.18 8.30
CA THR A 50 -5.70 -0.71 9.30
C THR A 50 -6.47 -0.68 10.62
N ILE A 51 -6.93 0.50 11.07
CA ILE A 51 -7.74 0.62 12.29
C ILE A 51 -9.07 -0.11 12.12
N ARG A 52 -9.79 0.15 11.02
CA ARG A 52 -11.08 -0.50 10.76
C ARG A 52 -10.94 -2.01 10.68
N LEU A 53 -9.92 -2.51 9.98
CA LEU A 53 -9.65 -3.94 9.90
C LEU A 53 -9.38 -4.54 11.29
N LYS A 54 -8.56 -3.89 12.13
CA LYS A 54 -8.32 -4.36 13.51
C LYS A 54 -9.61 -4.38 14.35
N HIS A 55 -10.49 -3.40 14.17
CA HIS A 55 -11.75 -3.33 14.92
C HIS A 55 -12.72 -4.46 14.51
N HIS A 56 -12.85 -4.73 13.21
CA HIS A 56 -13.77 -5.74 12.68
C HIS A 56 -13.20 -7.17 12.72
N ALA A 57 -11.87 -7.34 12.79
CA ALA A 57 -11.21 -8.63 12.92
C ALA A 57 -11.55 -9.38 14.22
N SER A 58 -12.02 -8.66 15.24
CA SER A 58 -12.41 -9.24 16.54
C SER A 58 -13.89 -9.66 16.61
N GLY A 59 -14.66 -9.49 15.53
CA GLY A 59 -16.09 -9.78 15.47
C GLY A 59 -16.44 -11.01 14.62
N ARG A 60 -17.72 -11.44 14.66
CA ARG A 60 -18.24 -12.56 13.85
C ARG A 60 -18.17 -12.32 12.32
N GLU A 61 -17.93 -11.07 11.90
CA GLU A 61 -17.85 -10.64 10.50
C GLU A 61 -16.42 -10.47 9.99
N ALA A 62 -15.41 -10.79 10.81
CA ALA A 62 -13.99 -10.64 10.48
C ALA A 62 -13.64 -11.20 9.10
N TYR A 63 -14.14 -12.39 8.77
CA TYR A 63 -13.90 -13.04 7.48
C TYR A 63 -14.41 -12.20 6.29
N ARG A 64 -15.65 -11.71 6.36
CA ARG A 64 -16.27 -10.89 5.30
C ARG A 64 -15.54 -9.57 5.08
N TYR A 65 -15.06 -8.95 6.16
CA TYR A 65 -14.30 -7.70 6.08
C TYR A 65 -12.91 -7.90 5.48
N THR A 66 -12.33 -9.08 5.73
CA THR A 66 -11.01 -9.44 5.17
C THR A 66 -11.11 -9.73 3.68
N GLU A 67 -12.15 -10.46 3.23
CA GLU A 67 -12.42 -10.69 1.79
C GLU A 67 -12.70 -9.38 1.04
N ALA A 68 -13.57 -8.51 1.57
CA ALA A 68 -13.85 -7.23 0.92
C ALA A 68 -12.60 -6.36 0.74
N LEU A 69 -11.66 -6.38 1.70
CA LEU A 69 -10.39 -5.67 1.56
C LEU A 69 -9.45 -6.35 0.56
N ARG A 70 -9.46 -7.68 0.45
CA ARG A 70 -8.67 -8.36 -0.58
C ARG A 70 -9.17 -8.04 -1.97
N ASP A 71 -10.48 -7.98 -2.15
CA ASP A 71 -11.13 -7.59 -3.41
C ASP A 71 -10.83 -6.12 -3.76
N LEU A 72 -11.10 -5.19 -2.84
CA LEU A 72 -10.91 -3.75 -3.06
C LEU A 72 -9.45 -3.35 -3.36
N PHE A 73 -8.48 -4.10 -2.85
CA PHE A 73 -7.06 -3.84 -3.05
C PHE A 73 -6.39 -4.86 -3.98
N GLY A 74 -7.15 -5.75 -4.63
CA GLY A 74 -6.63 -6.74 -5.57
C GLY A 74 -5.56 -7.67 -4.97
N ILE A 75 -5.65 -7.96 -3.67
CA ILE A 75 -4.67 -8.79 -2.95
C ILE A 75 -4.89 -10.29 -3.23
N ASP A 76 -6.11 -10.68 -3.62
CA ASP A 76 -6.40 -12.02 -4.16
C ASP A 76 -6.12 -12.04 -5.67
N SER A 77 -4.84 -12.13 -6.04
CA SER A 77 -4.41 -12.50 -7.40
C SER A 77 -2.98 -13.03 -7.37
N GLY A 78 -2.79 -14.07 -6.57
CA GLY A 78 -1.56 -14.85 -6.53
C GLY A 78 -1.81 -16.35 -6.62
N ASP A 79 -2.79 -16.82 -7.41
CA ASP A 79 -2.80 -18.22 -7.91
C ASP A 79 -3.80 -18.57 -9.05
N ALA A 80 -4.06 -17.67 -10.01
CA ALA A 80 -4.91 -18.02 -11.17
C ALA A 80 -4.47 -17.37 -12.50
N ARG A 81 -3.17 -17.16 -12.68
CA ARG A 81 -2.56 -16.93 -14.00
C ARG A 81 -1.38 -17.89 -14.20
N SER A 82 -1.71 -19.17 -14.26
CA SER A 82 -0.88 -20.23 -14.81
C SER A 82 -1.84 -21.26 -15.39
N GLY A 83 -2.18 -21.10 -16.68
CA GLY A 83 -3.10 -21.98 -17.38
C GLY A 83 -4.04 -21.21 -18.32
N GLU A 84 -3.47 -20.64 -19.38
CA GLU A 84 -3.95 -20.73 -20.78
C GLU A 84 -2.95 -20.04 -21.72
#